data_AF-A0A356W259-F1
#
_entry.id   AF-A0A356W259-F1
#
_cell.length_a   1.000
_cell.length_b   1.000
_cell.length_c   1.000
_cell.angle_alpha   90.00
_cell.angle_beta   90.00
_cell.angle_gamma   90.00
#
_symmetry.space_group_name_H-M   'P 1'
#
loop_
_entity.id
_entity.type
_entity.pdbx_description
1 polymer ?
#
loop_
_entity_poly.entity_id
_entity_poly.type
_entity_poly.pdbx_seq_one_letter_code
_entity_poly.pdbx_strand_id
1 'polypeptide(L)'
;PSAGQSADITIVPPYEGQAQVVVATDRILSVQNFSVSEQGTNVTLPVTDEWGEGAYVMVSVYTERDPILRAKPRRAVGVTHIPVDMGERTFELTLNAPEIARPVGEQVVEVEFDGGPREPVFLTLAAVDEGILSLTKFKSPDPVSYYYGKKALGVEMYDDYGRLLDPNMGLPAEVRSGG
;
A
#
# COMPACT_ATOMS: atom_id res chain seq x y z
N PRO A 1 -1.53 -3.02 -10.78
CA PRO A 1 -2.42 -2.54 -11.87
C PRO A 1 -2.08 -1.07 -12.16
N SER A 2 -2.26 -0.59 -13.39
CA SER A 2 -2.08 0.83 -13.71
C SER A 2 -3.35 1.63 -13.41
N ALA A 3 -3.24 2.94 -13.26
CA ALA A 3 -4.41 3.81 -13.14
C ALA A 3 -5.31 3.71 -14.39
N GLY A 4 -6.62 3.74 -14.19
CA GLY A 4 -7.62 3.50 -15.23
C GLY A 4 -7.89 2.02 -15.54
N GLN A 5 -7.11 1.09 -14.99
CA GLN A 5 -7.35 -0.35 -15.11
C GLN A 5 -8.21 -0.87 -13.94
N SER A 6 -8.37 -2.19 -13.85
CA SER A 6 -9.06 -2.85 -12.75
C SER A 6 -8.12 -3.72 -11.92
N ALA A 7 -8.45 -3.90 -10.65
CA ALA A 7 -7.80 -4.82 -9.74
C ALA A 7 -8.77 -5.96 -9.36
N ASP A 8 -8.40 -7.19 -9.66
CA ASP A 8 -9.16 -8.37 -9.25
C ASP A 8 -8.69 -8.87 -7.89
N ILE A 9 -9.64 -9.07 -6.98
CA ILE A 9 -9.37 -9.49 -5.61
C ILE A 9 -10.28 -10.67 -5.27
N THR A 10 -9.69 -11.73 -4.75
CA THR A 10 -10.44 -12.85 -4.19
C THR A 10 -10.62 -12.66 -2.69
N ILE A 11 -11.86 -12.48 -2.26
CA ILE A 11 -12.23 -12.48 -0.85
C ILE A 11 -12.49 -13.92 -0.43
N VAL A 12 -11.70 -14.46 0.50
CA VAL A 12 -11.89 -15.81 1.06
C VAL A 12 -12.29 -15.67 2.53
N PRO A 13 -13.59 -15.53 2.84
CA PRO A 13 -14.04 -15.35 4.21
C PRO A 13 -14.16 -16.70 4.94
N PRO A 14 -14.07 -16.69 6.28
CA PRO A 14 -14.32 -17.89 7.09
C PRO A 14 -15.80 -18.32 7.13
N TYR A 15 -16.71 -17.48 6.61
CA TYR A 15 -18.14 -17.75 6.51
C TYR A 15 -18.79 -16.92 5.39
N GLU A 16 -19.94 -17.38 4.89
CA GLU A 16 -20.77 -16.62 3.96
C GLU A 16 -21.41 -15.40 4.65
N GLY A 17 -21.66 -14.34 3.87
CA GLY A 17 -22.25 -13.12 4.40
C GLY A 17 -22.17 -11.93 3.45
N GLN A 18 -22.34 -10.74 4.02
CA GLN A 18 -22.18 -9.45 3.32
C GLN A 18 -20.80 -8.87 3.63
N ALA A 19 -20.02 -8.58 2.60
CA ALA A 19 -18.72 -7.93 2.70
C ALA A 19 -18.84 -6.45 2.35
N GLN A 20 -18.42 -5.57 3.26
CA GLN A 20 -18.11 -4.18 2.95
C GLN A 20 -16.65 -4.08 2.55
N VAL A 21 -16.39 -3.65 1.32
CA VAL A 21 -15.07 -3.41 0.76
C VAL A 21 -14.84 -1.91 0.70
N VAL A 22 -13.82 -1.45 1.43
CA VAL A 22 -13.40 -0.05 1.48
C VAL A 22 -12.03 0.05 0.83
N VAL A 23 -11.91 0.93 -0.16
CA VAL A 23 -10.61 1.32 -0.72
C VAL A 23 -10.16 2.62 -0.06
N ALA A 24 -8.96 2.65 0.52
CA ALA A 24 -8.48 3.79 1.28
C ALA A 24 -6.96 4.00 1.17
N THR A 25 -6.55 5.26 1.37
CA THR A 25 -5.16 5.72 1.49
C THR A 25 -5.00 6.38 2.87
N ASP A 26 -4.69 7.68 2.91
CA ASP A 26 -4.92 8.62 3.99
C ASP A 26 -6.41 8.98 4.17
N ARG A 27 -7.25 8.66 3.18
CA ARG A 27 -8.70 8.87 3.19
C ARG A 27 -9.44 7.73 2.52
N ILE A 28 -10.75 7.67 2.72
CA ILE A 28 -11.61 6.71 2.01
C ILE A 28 -11.79 7.19 0.56
N LEU A 29 -11.50 6.31 -0.40
CA LEU A 29 -11.69 6.54 -1.83
C LEU A 29 -13.01 5.95 -2.32
N SER A 30 -13.37 4.75 -1.86
CA SER A 30 -14.66 4.14 -2.21
C SER A 30 -15.12 3.12 -1.18
N VAL A 31 -16.42 2.88 -1.16
CA VAL A 31 -17.09 1.85 -0.34
C VAL A 31 -18.06 1.10 -1.22
N GLN A 32 -17.96 -0.23 -1.22
CA GLN A 32 -18.84 -1.12 -1.99
C GLN A 32 -19.24 -2.31 -1.13
N ASN A 33 -20.42 -2.88 -1.38
CA ASN A 33 -20.90 -4.06 -0.65
C ASN A 33 -21.08 -5.23 -1.62
N PHE A 34 -20.67 -6.42 -1.20
CA PHE A 34 -20.77 -7.64 -1.99
C PHE A 34 -21.30 -8.79 -1.13
N SER A 35 -22.17 -9.63 -1.71
CA SER A 35 -22.44 -10.94 -1.14
C SER A 35 -21.22 -11.84 -1.35
N VAL A 36 -20.75 -12.50 -0.30
CA VAL A 36 -19.58 -13.39 -0.35
C VAL A 36 -19.91 -14.77 0.17
N SER A 37 -19.26 -15.79 -0.41
CA SER A 37 -19.40 -17.19 -0.02
C SER A 37 -18.14 -17.73 0.67
N GLU A 38 -18.28 -18.80 1.45
CA GLU A 38 -17.16 -19.51 2.10
C GLU A 38 -16.13 -20.08 1.10
N GLN A 39 -16.56 -20.33 -0.14
CA GLN A 39 -15.71 -20.86 -1.21
C GLN A 39 -14.81 -19.79 -1.85
N GLY A 40 -14.98 -18.53 -1.44
CA GLY A 40 -14.34 -17.37 -2.04
C GLY A 40 -15.27 -16.60 -2.97
N THR A 41 -14.94 -15.35 -3.22
CA THR A 41 -15.69 -14.47 -4.14
C THR A 41 -14.72 -13.50 -4.79
N ASN A 42 -14.69 -13.49 -6.13
CA ASN A 42 -13.89 -12.54 -6.87
C ASN A 42 -14.66 -11.22 -7.01
N VAL A 43 -14.00 -10.12 -6.69
CA VAL A 43 -14.50 -8.76 -6.89
C VAL A 43 -13.48 -7.99 -7.72
N THR A 44 -14.00 -7.17 -8.63
CA THR A 44 -13.18 -6.32 -9.49
C THR A 44 -13.38 -4.87 -9.04
N LEU A 45 -12.29 -4.20 -8.67
CA LEU A 45 -12.31 -2.80 -8.23
C LEU A 45 -11.68 -1.91 -9.30
N PRO A 46 -12.31 -0.78 -9.66
CA PRO A 46 -11.70 0.18 -10.58
C PRO A 46 -10.53 0.89 -9.88
N VAL A 47 -9.36 0.88 -10.52
CA VAL A 47 -8.17 1.60 -10.05
C VAL A 47 -8.21 2.99 -10.63
N THR A 48 -8.58 3.98 -9.82
CA THR A 48 -8.65 5.39 -10.23
C THR A 48 -7.32 6.10 -9.99
N ASP A 49 -7.14 7.28 -10.58
CA ASP A 49 -5.95 8.13 -10.34
C ASP A 49 -5.80 8.51 -8.86
N GLU A 50 -6.91 8.54 -8.10
CA GLU A 50 -6.90 8.83 -6.67
C GLU A 50 -6.20 7.76 -5.82
N TRP A 51 -5.95 6.57 -6.37
CA TRP A 51 -5.14 5.55 -5.69
C TRP A 51 -3.68 5.98 -5.56
N GLY A 52 -3.21 6.97 -6.34
CA GLY A 52 -1.84 7.42 -6.32
C GLY A 52 -0.87 6.28 -6.63
N GLU A 53 0.11 6.07 -5.75
CA GLU A 53 1.09 4.99 -5.82
C GLU A 53 0.56 3.63 -5.32
N GLY A 54 -0.59 3.61 -4.65
CA GLY A 54 -1.14 2.40 -4.05
C GLY A 54 -2.25 2.71 -3.06
N ALA A 55 -3.19 1.77 -2.93
CA ALA A 55 -4.28 1.88 -1.98
C ALA A 55 -4.43 0.60 -1.16
N TYR A 56 -5.00 0.74 0.03
CA TYR A 56 -5.42 -0.37 0.86
C TYR A 56 -6.85 -0.77 0.52
N VAL A 57 -7.09 -2.07 0.44
CA VAL A 57 -8.41 -2.67 0.36
C VAL A 57 -8.71 -3.31 1.71
N MET A 58 -9.64 -2.71 2.43
CA MET A 58 -10.14 -3.18 3.72
C MET A 58 -11.47 -3.89 3.48
N VAL A 59 -11.60 -5.11 3.99
CA VAL A 59 -12.79 -5.93 3.82
C VAL A 59 -13.33 -6.28 5.18
N SER A 60 -14.60 -5.99 5.43
CA SER A 60 -15.33 -6.41 6.62
C SER A 60 -16.49 -7.31 6.22
N VAL A 61 -16.50 -8.57 6.65
CA VAL A 61 -17.55 -9.53 6.35
C VAL A 61 -18.42 -9.75 7.57
N TYR A 62 -19.74 -9.67 7.35
CA TYR A 62 -20.77 -9.81 8.37
C TYR A 62 -21.71 -10.95 8.02
N THR A 63 -22.03 -11.80 8.99
CA THR A 63 -23.10 -12.80 8.81
C THR A 63 -24.46 -12.18 9.08
N GLU A 64 -25.46 -12.58 8.30
CA GLU A 64 -26.85 -12.32 8.66
C GLU A 64 -27.19 -12.92 10.03
N ARG A 65 -28.08 -12.24 10.76
CA ARG A 65 -28.55 -12.68 12.07
C ARG A 65 -29.69 -13.67 11.89
N ASP A 66 -29.55 -14.85 12.46
CA ASP A 66 -30.66 -15.79 12.66
C ASP A 66 -30.95 -15.88 14.17
N PRO A 67 -32.11 -15.43 14.66
CA PRO A 67 -32.40 -15.41 16.09
C PRO A 67 -32.43 -16.79 16.76
N ILE A 68 -32.58 -17.87 15.98
CA ILE A 68 -32.71 -19.25 16.47
C ILE A 68 -31.39 -20.00 16.28
N LEU A 69 -30.82 -19.98 15.07
CA LEU A 69 -29.62 -20.77 14.72
C LEU A 69 -28.32 -19.98 14.88
N ARG A 70 -28.36 -18.64 14.87
CA ARG A 70 -27.17 -17.78 14.81
C ARG A 70 -27.40 -16.45 15.53
N ALA A 71 -27.70 -16.55 16.82
CA ALA A 71 -28.13 -15.41 17.63
C ALA A 71 -27.06 -14.31 17.81
N LYS A 72 -25.77 -14.67 17.70
CA LYS A 72 -24.64 -13.73 17.76
C LYS A 72 -24.14 -13.40 16.35
N PRO A 73 -24.13 -12.11 15.94
CA PRO A 73 -23.56 -11.72 14.65
C PRO A 73 -22.03 -11.89 14.69
N ARG A 74 -21.45 -12.42 13.61
CA ARG A 74 -20.00 -12.58 13.47
C ARG A 74 -19.44 -11.53 12.51
N ARG A 75 -18.19 -11.12 12.77
CA ARG A 75 -17.44 -10.17 11.95
C ARG A 75 -16.03 -10.69 11.68
N ALA A 76 -15.58 -10.60 10.43
CA ALA A 76 -14.23 -10.91 10.00
C ALA A 76 -13.68 -9.69 9.25
N VAL A 77 -12.39 -9.39 9.46
CA VAL A 77 -11.71 -8.28 8.79
C VAL A 77 -10.48 -8.78 8.04
N GLY A 78 -10.23 -8.20 6.89
CA GLY A 78 -9.01 -8.38 6.12
C GLY A 78 -8.54 -7.03 5.58
N VAL A 79 -7.23 -6.86 5.46
CA VAL A 79 -6.63 -5.69 4.83
C VAL A 79 -5.49 -6.13 3.94
N THR A 80 -5.43 -5.56 2.74
CA THR A 80 -4.30 -5.76 1.82
C THR A 80 -3.92 -4.45 1.17
N HIS A 81 -2.65 -4.30 0.80
CA HIS A 81 -2.15 -3.15 0.04
C HIS A 81 -1.98 -3.56 -1.41
N ILE A 82 -2.53 -2.77 -2.32
CA ILE A 82 -2.39 -2.96 -3.76
C ILE A 82 -1.53 -1.81 -4.31
N PRO A 83 -0.28 -2.09 -4.74
CA PRO A 83 0.53 -1.09 -5.41
C PRO A 83 -0.05 -0.78 -6.80
N VAL A 84 0.00 0.49 -7.17
CA VAL A 84 -0.26 0.96 -8.54
C VAL A 84 1.06 0.96 -9.31
N ASP A 85 1.00 0.62 -10.59
CA ASP A 85 2.17 0.66 -11.45
C ASP A 85 2.57 2.11 -11.74
N MET A 86 3.79 2.47 -11.35
CA MET A 86 4.38 3.81 -11.50
C MET A 86 5.47 3.84 -12.57
N GLY A 87 5.57 2.83 -13.44
CA GLY A 87 6.59 2.72 -14.48
C GLY A 87 6.63 3.94 -15.41
N GLU A 88 5.47 4.44 -15.86
CA GLU A 88 5.40 5.65 -16.70
C GLU A 88 5.90 6.93 -15.99
N ARG A 89 5.99 6.91 -14.66
CA ARG A 89 6.47 8.02 -13.82
C ARG A 89 7.85 7.77 -13.22
N THR A 90 8.53 6.73 -13.69
CA THR A 90 9.83 6.29 -13.18
C THR A 90 10.85 6.34 -14.31
N PHE A 91 11.98 7.01 -14.07
CA PHE A 91 13.12 6.99 -14.98
C PHE A 91 13.96 5.74 -14.72
N GLU A 92 14.36 5.05 -15.77
CA GLU A 92 15.39 4.03 -15.74
C GLU A 92 16.73 4.72 -15.98
N LEU A 93 17.68 4.60 -15.04
CA LEU A 93 18.96 5.30 -15.10
C LEU A 93 20.11 4.30 -15.26
N THR A 94 20.98 4.55 -16.24
CA THR A 94 22.24 3.83 -16.42
C THR A 94 23.40 4.82 -16.29
N LEU A 95 24.36 4.48 -15.41
CA LEU A 95 25.56 5.26 -15.14
C LEU A 95 26.77 4.54 -15.73
N ASN A 96 27.39 5.15 -16.73
CA ASN A 96 28.62 4.66 -17.36
C ASN A 96 29.77 5.54 -16.90
N ALA A 97 30.60 5.00 -16.01
CA ALA A 97 31.78 5.68 -15.48
C ALA A 97 33.04 4.81 -15.66
N PRO A 98 34.24 5.41 -15.73
CA PRO A 98 35.49 4.66 -15.78
C PRO A 98 35.64 3.74 -14.56
N GLU A 99 36.06 2.49 -14.78
CA GLU A 99 36.33 1.53 -13.70
C GLU A 99 37.50 1.98 -12.81
N ILE A 100 38.48 2.66 -13.39
CA ILE A 100 39.64 3.21 -12.68
C ILE A 100 39.85 4.67 -13.10
N ALA A 101 39.65 5.58 -12.15
CA ALA A 101 39.99 6.99 -12.31
C ALA A 101 41.39 7.28 -11.74
N ARG A 102 42.23 8.00 -12.50
CA ARG A 102 43.54 8.46 -12.01
C ARG A 102 43.41 9.81 -11.30
N PRO A 103 44.22 10.08 -10.26
CA PRO A 103 44.21 11.38 -9.59
C PRO A 103 44.56 12.53 -10.52
N VAL A 104 44.02 13.72 -10.24
CA VAL A 104 44.32 14.98 -10.93
C VAL A 104 44.12 14.85 -12.45
N GLY A 105 42.84 14.75 -12.85
CA GLY A 105 42.43 14.71 -14.24
C GLY A 105 40.90 14.79 -14.38
N GLU A 106 40.44 15.13 -15.57
CA GLU A 106 39.03 15.12 -15.91
C GLU A 106 38.55 13.67 -16.05
N GLN A 107 37.36 13.38 -15.50
CA GLN A 107 36.69 12.09 -15.64
C GLN A 107 35.34 12.35 -16.29
N VAL A 108 35.03 11.59 -17.34
CA VAL A 108 33.74 11.66 -18.02
C VAL A 108 32.83 10.61 -17.40
N VAL A 109 31.63 11.02 -16.99
CA VAL A 109 30.56 10.13 -16.55
C VAL A 109 29.40 10.33 -17.51
N GLU A 110 29.01 9.28 -18.20
CA GLU A 110 27.87 9.28 -19.10
C GLU A 110 26.65 8.77 -18.32
N VAL A 111 25.54 9.53 -18.40
CA VAL A 111 24.28 9.18 -17.76
C VAL A 111 23.24 9.01 -18.84
N GLU A 112 22.75 7.79 -18.98
CA GLU A 112 21.63 7.46 -19.86
C GLU A 112 20.38 7.34 -19.00
N PHE A 113 19.26 7.84 -19.54
CA PHE A 113 17.97 7.72 -18.92
C PHE A 113 16.92 7.35 -19.96
N ASP A 114 16.02 6.44 -19.60
CA ASP A 114 14.87 6.05 -20.40
C ASP A 114 13.60 6.04 -19.54
N GLY A 115 12.43 5.94 -20.19
CA GLY A 115 11.14 5.99 -19.53
C GLY A 115 10.85 7.35 -18.87
N GLY A 116 9.95 7.32 -17.90
CA GLY A 116 9.55 8.49 -17.12
C GLY A 116 8.86 9.63 -17.90
N PRO A 117 8.59 10.76 -17.22
CA PRO A 117 7.92 11.92 -17.81
C PRO A 117 8.74 12.59 -18.92
N ARG A 118 8.05 13.08 -19.97
CA ARG A 118 8.66 13.78 -21.12
C ARG A 118 8.86 15.28 -20.84
N GLU A 119 9.48 15.61 -19.72
CA GLU A 119 9.72 16.97 -19.23
C GLU A 119 11.23 17.25 -19.11
N PRO A 120 11.67 18.52 -18.94
CA PRO A 120 13.07 18.80 -18.63
C PRO A 120 13.55 18.03 -17.39
N VAL A 121 14.54 17.17 -17.58
CA VAL A 121 15.11 16.34 -16.53
C VAL A 121 16.19 17.12 -15.78
N PHE A 122 16.11 17.14 -14.45
CA PHE A 122 17.16 17.66 -13.58
C PHE A 122 17.95 16.49 -13.02
N LEU A 123 19.27 16.52 -13.20
CA LEU A 123 20.20 15.50 -12.71
C LEU A 123 21.12 16.10 -11.64
N THR A 124 21.23 15.42 -10.51
CA THR A 124 22.26 15.70 -9.50
C THR A 124 23.19 14.50 -9.40
N LEU A 125 24.48 14.74 -9.66
CA LEU A 125 25.52 13.73 -9.53
C LEU A 125 26.41 14.07 -8.33
N ALA A 126 26.72 13.06 -7.50
CA ALA A 126 27.61 13.19 -6.37
C ALA A 126 28.59 12.01 -6.35
N ALA A 127 29.85 12.30 -6.01
CA ALA A 127 30.89 11.29 -5.78
C ALA A 127 31.38 11.44 -4.33
N VAL A 128 31.36 10.35 -3.57
CA VAL A 128 31.72 10.32 -2.15
C VAL A 128 32.65 9.16 -1.88
N ASP A 129 33.61 9.35 -0.98
CA ASP A 129 34.53 8.31 -0.53
C ASP A 129 33.77 7.14 0.14
N GLU A 130 34.00 5.92 -0.33
CA GLU A 130 33.35 4.71 0.19
C GLU A 130 33.66 4.44 1.67
N GLY A 131 34.85 4.83 2.14
CA GLY A 131 35.24 4.73 3.55
C GLY A 131 34.34 5.58 4.43
N ILE A 132 33.99 6.79 3.99
CA ILE A 132 33.01 7.65 4.69
C ILE A 132 31.62 7.01 4.67
N LEU A 133 31.15 6.53 3.52
CA LEU A 133 29.83 5.90 3.39
C LEU A 133 29.70 4.63 4.27
N SER A 134 30.80 3.90 4.41
CA SER A 134 30.84 2.64 5.18
C SER A 134 30.68 2.85 6.69
N LEU A 135 31.07 4.02 7.23
CA LEU A 135 30.92 4.32 8.67
C LEU A 135 29.46 4.25 9.13
N THR A 136 28.54 4.70 8.27
CA THR A 136 27.10 4.75 8.57
C THR A 136 26.29 3.74 7.77
N LYS A 137 26.94 2.88 6.98
CA LYS A 137 26.29 1.97 6.01
C LYS A 137 25.33 2.73 5.08
N PHE A 138 25.74 3.92 4.64
CA PHE A 138 24.91 4.77 3.81
C PHE A 138 24.51 4.04 2.52
N LYS A 139 23.24 4.20 2.13
CA LYS A 139 22.72 3.71 0.86
C LYS A 139 22.38 4.91 0.00
N SER A 140 22.74 4.84 -1.28
CA SER A 140 22.31 5.83 -2.26
C SER A 140 20.79 6.00 -2.17
N PRO A 141 20.28 7.25 -2.13
CA PRO A 141 18.85 7.49 -2.07
C PRO A 141 18.14 6.82 -3.24
N ASP A 142 17.06 6.10 -2.95
CA ASP A 142 16.16 5.51 -3.95
C ASP A 142 14.87 6.34 -3.99
N PRO A 143 14.72 7.27 -4.96
CA PRO A 143 13.53 8.12 -5.05
C PRO A 143 12.28 7.32 -5.41
N VAL A 144 12.39 6.20 -6.14
CA VAL A 144 11.25 5.38 -6.54
C VAL A 144 10.64 4.75 -5.29
N SER A 145 11.46 4.09 -4.48
CA SER A 145 10.99 3.54 -3.20
C SER A 145 10.55 4.64 -2.22
N TYR A 146 11.20 5.80 -2.23
CA TYR A 146 10.84 6.90 -1.35
C TYR A 146 9.47 7.51 -1.69
N TYR A 147 9.19 7.79 -2.96
CA TYR A 147 7.93 8.44 -3.36
C TYR A 147 6.81 7.43 -3.59
N TYR A 148 7.09 6.30 -4.24
CA TYR A 148 6.08 5.32 -4.67
C TYR A 148 6.04 4.04 -3.81
N GLY A 149 6.89 3.95 -2.79
CA GLY A 149 6.83 2.84 -1.83
C GLY A 149 5.58 2.90 -0.96
N LYS A 150 5.15 1.72 -0.49
CA LYS A 150 3.98 1.54 0.39
C LYS A 150 4.00 2.50 1.59
N LYS A 151 2.95 3.31 1.71
CA LYS A 151 2.74 4.22 2.86
C LYS A 151 1.92 3.57 3.96
N ALA A 152 1.97 4.14 5.16
CA ALA A 152 1.11 3.72 6.25
C ALA A 152 -0.38 3.95 5.88
N LEU A 153 -1.25 3.04 6.32
CA LEU A 153 -2.69 3.23 6.22
C LEU A 153 -3.09 4.42 7.09
N GLY A 154 -3.68 5.47 6.50
CA GLY A 154 -3.99 6.71 7.22
C GLY A 154 -5.43 6.80 7.72
N VAL A 155 -6.18 5.70 7.68
CA VAL A 155 -7.54 5.62 8.23
C VAL A 155 -7.58 4.61 9.37
N GLU A 156 -8.52 4.83 10.29
CA GLU A 156 -8.78 3.96 11.43
C GLU A 156 -10.16 3.33 11.29
N MET A 157 -10.30 2.08 11.75
CA MET A 157 -11.57 1.35 11.77
C MET A 157 -12.08 1.22 13.20
N TYR A 158 -13.32 1.65 13.42
CA TYR A 158 -14.02 1.52 14.70
C TYR A 158 -15.31 0.72 14.50
N ASP A 159 -15.57 -0.28 15.36
CA ASP A 159 -16.81 -1.05 15.36
C ASP A 159 -17.19 -1.57 16.74
N ASP A 160 -18.48 -1.86 16.91
CA ASP A 160 -19.05 -2.39 18.17
C ASP A 160 -19.17 -3.93 18.20
N TYR A 161 -18.65 -4.67 17.20
CA TYR A 161 -18.84 -6.12 17.14
C TYR A 161 -18.17 -6.85 18.31
N GLY A 162 -17.09 -6.29 18.88
CA GLY A 162 -16.50 -6.80 20.12
C GLY A 162 -17.48 -6.83 21.30
N ARG A 163 -18.35 -5.81 21.43
CA ARG A 163 -19.39 -5.74 22.48
C ARG A 163 -20.56 -6.68 22.21
N LEU A 164 -20.85 -6.96 20.95
CA LEU A 164 -21.93 -7.87 20.55
C LEU A 164 -21.57 -9.35 20.74
N LEU A 165 -20.28 -9.69 20.71
CA LEU A 165 -19.80 -11.07 20.86
C LEU A 165 -19.82 -11.53 22.33
N ASP A 166 -19.54 -10.63 23.28
CA ASP A 166 -19.54 -10.92 24.72
C ASP A 166 -20.18 -9.79 25.55
N PRO A 167 -21.45 -9.96 25.98
CA PRO A 167 -22.15 -8.96 26.79
C PRO A 167 -21.58 -8.79 28.21
N ASN A 168 -20.65 -9.66 28.63
CA ASN A 168 -20.00 -9.62 29.94
C ASN A 168 -18.59 -9.02 29.90
N MET A 169 -18.06 -8.68 28.72
CA MET A 169 -16.83 -7.89 28.64
C MET A 169 -17.13 -6.48 29.15
N GLY A 170 -16.60 -6.17 30.34
CA GLY A 170 -16.77 -4.87 30.99
C GLY A 170 -16.33 -3.69 30.13
N LEU A 171 -16.69 -2.48 30.56
CA LEU A 171 -16.37 -1.22 29.85
C LEU A 171 -14.90 -1.22 29.37
N PRO A 172 -14.64 -0.84 28.11
CA PRO A 172 -13.27 -0.67 27.64
C PRO A 172 -12.49 0.19 28.64
N ALA A 173 -11.31 -0.26 29.05
CA ALA A 173 -10.43 0.57 29.85
C ALA A 173 -10.15 1.87 29.08
N GLU A 174 -10.18 2.99 29.79
CA GLU A 174 -9.87 4.30 29.22
C GLU A 174 -8.48 4.22 28.55
N VAL A 175 -8.44 4.43 27.23
CA VAL A 175 -7.19 4.40 26.47
C VAL A 175 -6.36 5.59 26.93
N ARG A 176 -5.45 5.36 27.86
CA ARG A 176 -4.37 6.29 28.14
C ARG A 176 -3.37 6.12 27.01
N SER A 177 -3.49 6.97 25.98
CA SER A 177 -2.44 7.14 24.98
C SER A 177 -1.11 7.36 25.71
N GLY A 178 -0.09 6.59 25.33
CA GLY A 178 1.22 6.63 25.94
C GLY A 178 2.30 6.66 24.87
N GLY A 179 3.16 7.68 24.95
CA GLY A 179 4.49 7.75 24.34
C GLY A 179 4.53 8.10 22.87
#